data_AF-A0A259N3S8-F1
#
_entry.id   AF-A0A259N3S8-F1
#
_cell.length_a   1.000
_cell.length_b   1.000
_cell.length_c   1.000
_cell.angle_alpha   90.00
_cell.angle_beta   90.00
_cell.angle_gamma   90.00
#
_symmetry.space_group_name_H-M   'P 1'
#
loop_
_entity.id
_entity.type
_entity.pdbx_description
1 polymer ?
#
loop_
_entity_poly.entity_id
_entity_poly.type
_entity_poly.pdbx_seq_one_letter_code
_entity_poly.pdbx_strand_id
1 'polypeptide(L)'
;GTARKVGDSSVYRIAGKSGTAQVVAIKQGEKYDREKLQERHRDHALFVGFAPANNPQIAVAVMVENGESGSGVAAPVVKQVMDAWLLDKETGQLKAEFAMPKPAEVSQR
;
A
#
# COMPACT_ATOMS: atom_id res chain seq x y z
N GLY A 1 -2.56 1.20 -12.13
CA GLY A 1 -3.43 1.06 -10.94
C GLY A 1 -3.52 2.37 -10.18
N THR A 2 -4.51 2.53 -9.30
CA THR A 2 -4.77 3.76 -8.53
C THR A 2 -3.59 4.17 -7.64
N ALA A 3 -2.84 3.22 -7.09
CA ALA A 3 -1.65 3.46 -6.27
C ALA A 3 -0.32 3.43 -7.06
N ARG A 4 -0.34 3.73 -8.37
CA ARG A 4 0.84 3.64 -9.24
C ARG A 4 2.05 4.44 -8.72
N LYS A 5 1.81 5.66 -8.21
CA LYS A 5 2.87 6.55 -7.68
C LYS A 5 3.71 5.89 -6.58
N VAL A 6 3.06 5.08 -5.72
CA VAL A 6 3.74 4.35 -4.64
C VAL A 6 4.60 3.21 -5.21
N GLY A 7 4.08 2.50 -6.21
CA GLY A 7 4.85 1.45 -6.90
C GLY A 7 6.06 1.98 -7.66
N ASP A 8 5.90 3.10 -8.38
CA ASP A 8 6.96 3.69 -9.22
C ASP A 8 8.16 4.20 -8.39
N SER A 9 7.98 4.45 -7.10
CA SER A 9 9.02 4.92 -6.16
C SER A 9 9.60 3.82 -5.27
N SER A 10 9.22 2.56 -5.48
CA SER A 10 9.66 1.43 -4.66
C SER A 10 10.77 0.63 -5.35
N VAL A 11 11.77 0.20 -4.57
CA VAL A 11 12.86 -0.69 -5.05
C VAL A 11 12.46 -2.16 -5.09
N TYR A 12 11.27 -2.51 -4.55
CA TYR A 12 10.66 -3.84 -4.64
C TYR A 12 9.23 -3.73 -5.19
N ARG A 13 8.75 -4.79 -5.84
CA ARG A 13 7.40 -4.79 -6.42
C ARG A 13 6.35 -4.96 -5.32
N ILE A 14 5.33 -4.10 -5.31
CA ILE A 14 4.20 -4.15 -4.39
C ILE A 14 2.97 -4.63 -5.16
N ALA A 15 2.27 -5.63 -4.64
CA ALA A 15 0.94 -5.99 -5.08
C ALA A 15 -0.07 -5.56 -4.01
N GLY A 16 -1.12 -4.85 -4.41
CA GLY A 16 -2.09 -4.35 -3.44
C GLY A 16 -3.30 -3.68 -4.08
N LYS A 17 -4.26 -3.35 -3.22
CA LYS A 17 -5.53 -2.75 -3.60
C LYS A 17 -5.90 -1.62 -2.66
N SER A 18 -6.27 -0.48 -3.24
CA SER A 18 -6.85 0.65 -2.52
C SER A 18 -8.35 0.47 -2.33
N GLY A 19 -8.88 1.01 -1.23
CA GLY A 19 -10.31 1.12 -0.95
C GLY A 19 -10.63 2.43 -0.24
N THR A 20 -11.92 2.77 -0.22
CA THR A 20 -12.49 3.88 0.54
C THR A 20 -13.73 3.34 1.26
N ALA A 21 -13.89 3.63 2.55
CA ALA A 21 -15.06 3.19 3.32
C ALA A 21 -15.86 4.42 3.77
N GLN A 22 -17.12 4.46 3.35
CA GLN A 22 -18.01 5.58 3.59
C GLN A 22 -18.54 5.56 5.03
N VAL A 23 -18.41 6.69 5.75
CA VAL A 23 -18.75 6.79 7.18
C VAL A 23 -20.23 7.11 7.41
N VAL A 24 -20.84 7.92 6.53
CA VAL A 24 -22.24 8.34 6.65
C VAL A 24 -23.02 7.95 5.40
N ALA A 25 -24.23 7.42 5.57
CA ALA A 25 -25.12 7.12 4.45
C ALA A 25 -25.52 8.41 3.73
N ILE A 26 -25.32 8.47 2.41
CA ILE A 26 -25.87 9.52 1.58
C ILE A 26 -27.37 9.27 1.47
N LYS A 27 -28.20 10.28 1.80
CA LYS A 27 -29.66 10.19 1.62
C LYS A 27 -29.98 9.91 0.15
N GLN A 28 -31.02 9.11 -0.14
CA GLN A 28 -31.47 8.86 -1.51
C GLN A 28 -31.74 10.19 -2.23
N GLY A 29 -31.09 10.39 -3.39
CA GLY A 29 -31.20 11.60 -4.20
C GLY A 29 -30.08 12.64 -4.00
N GLU A 30 -29.26 12.49 -2.96
CA GLU A 30 -28.12 13.38 -2.71
C GLU A 30 -26.83 12.82 -3.35
N LYS A 31 -25.91 13.71 -3.73
CA LYS A 31 -24.56 13.34 -4.17
C LYS A 31 -23.58 13.51 -3.03
N TYR A 32 -22.55 12.66 -2.98
CA TYR A 32 -21.43 12.86 -2.07
C TYR A 32 -20.78 14.22 -2.35
N ASP A 33 -20.74 15.09 -1.34
CA ASP A 33 -20.09 16.40 -1.41
C ASP A 33 -19.10 16.52 -0.26
N ARG A 34 -17.82 16.34 -0.58
CA ARG A 34 -16.71 16.40 0.36
C ARG A 34 -16.61 17.76 1.08
N GLU A 35 -16.90 18.85 0.39
CA GLU A 35 -16.75 20.20 0.94
C GLU A 35 -17.85 20.53 1.96
N LYS A 36 -18.98 19.82 1.87
CA LYS A 36 -20.11 19.95 2.81
C LYS A 36 -20.04 18.98 3.99
N LEU A 37 -19.13 18.01 3.97
CA LEU A 37 -18.98 17.03 5.05
C LEU A 37 -18.01 17.55 6.12
N GLN A 38 -18.45 17.47 7.39
CA GLN A 38 -17.54 17.62 8.53
C GLN A 38 -16.43 16.56 8.42
N GLU A 39 -15.21 16.90 8.84
CA GLU A 39 -14.04 16.02 8.74
C GLU A 39 -14.32 14.60 9.29
N ARG A 40 -14.97 14.51 10.46
CA ARG A 40 -15.40 13.24 11.09
C ARG A 40 -16.36 12.38 10.26
N HIS A 41 -16.99 12.94 9.22
CA HIS A 41 -17.91 12.24 8.33
C HIS A 41 -17.30 11.90 6.96
N ARG A 42 -16.03 12.25 6.73
CA ARG A 42 -15.32 11.88 5.50
C ARG A 42 -15.00 10.41 5.46
N ASP A 43 -14.91 9.85 4.26
CA ASP A 43 -14.57 8.45 4.04
C ASP A 43 -13.23 8.07 4.69
N HIS A 44 -13.11 6.83 5.16
CA HIS A 44 -11.83 6.27 5.58
C HIS A 44 -10.99 5.87 4.35
N ALA A 45 -9.68 6.05 4.45
CA ALA A 45 -8.74 5.58 3.43
C ALA A 45 -8.24 4.18 3.78
N LEU A 46 -8.37 3.23 2.85
CA LEU A 46 -7.91 1.85 3.05
C LEU A 46 -6.87 1.45 2.00
N PHE A 47 -5.89 0.66 2.43
CA PHE A 47 -5.00 -0.05 1.53
C PHE A 47 -4.58 -1.38 2.14
N VAL A 48 -4.60 -2.44 1.33
CA VAL A 48 -4.02 -3.74 1.67
C VAL A 48 -3.03 -4.14 0.57
N GLY A 49 -1.88 -4.66 0.96
CA GLY A 49 -0.90 -5.15 0.01
C GLY A 49 0.15 -6.06 0.63
N PHE A 50 0.91 -6.72 -0.23
CA PHE A 50 2.04 -7.57 0.15
C PHE A 50 3.27 -7.27 -0.71
N ALA A 51 4.45 -7.55 -0.17
CA ALA A 51 5.72 -7.31 -0.83
C ALA A 51 6.85 -8.24 -0.33
N PRO A 52 7.86 -8.50 -1.17
CA PRO A 52 7.89 -8.30 -2.62
C PRO A 52 6.84 -9.16 -3.36
N ALA A 53 6.24 -8.66 -4.44
CA ALA A 53 5.12 -9.31 -5.12
C ALA A 53 5.43 -10.71 -5.69
N ASN A 54 6.69 -10.96 -6.04
CA ASN A 54 7.20 -12.21 -6.58
C ASN A 54 7.64 -13.22 -5.51
N ASN A 55 7.97 -12.76 -4.30
CA ASN A 55 8.35 -13.60 -3.17
C ASN A 55 7.85 -12.95 -1.86
N PRO A 56 6.55 -13.00 -1.55
CA PRO A 56 5.96 -12.20 -0.48
C PRO A 56 6.55 -12.52 0.90
N GLN A 57 7.05 -11.50 1.60
CA GLN A 57 7.63 -11.62 2.95
C GLN A 57 6.79 -10.92 4.02
N ILE A 58 6.02 -9.91 3.62
CA ILE A 58 5.15 -9.15 4.51
C ILE A 58 3.83 -8.81 3.80
N ALA A 59 2.73 -8.88 4.55
CA ALA A 59 1.42 -8.35 4.17
C ALA A 59 1.02 -7.26 5.18
N VAL A 60 0.52 -6.13 4.69
CA VAL A 60 0.15 -4.97 5.50
C VAL A 60 -1.25 -4.51 5.09
N ALA A 61 -2.11 -4.28 6.08
CA ALA A 61 -3.40 -3.62 5.91
C ALA A 61 -3.40 -2.34 6.75
N VAL A 62 -3.75 -1.22 6.12
CA VAL A 62 -3.84 0.10 6.76
C VAL A 62 -5.23 0.67 6.52
N MET A 63 -5.81 1.21 7.59
CA MET A 63 -6.97 2.08 7.56
C MET A 63 -6.58 3.41 8.22
N VAL A 64 -6.84 4.51 7.52
CA VAL A 64 -6.72 5.86 8.07
C VAL A 64 -8.11 6.43 8.20
N GLU A 65 -8.55 6.65 9.44
CA GLU A 65 -9.83 7.27 9.73
C GLU A 65 -9.92 8.64 9.06
N ASN A 66 -11.08 8.88 8.43
CA ASN A 66 -11.41 10.10 7.68
C ASN A 66 -10.36 10.56 6.65
N GLY A 67 -9.48 9.64 6.20
CA GLY A 67 -8.36 9.95 5.29
C GLY A 67 -8.72 9.99 3.81
N GLU A 68 -9.95 9.61 3.44
CA GLU A 68 -10.58 9.65 2.11
C GLU A 68 -9.90 8.84 1.01
N SER A 69 -8.64 9.11 0.69
CA SER A 69 -7.96 8.50 -0.47
C SER A 69 -7.14 7.28 -0.05
N GLY A 70 -7.64 6.07 -0.31
CA GLY A 70 -6.86 4.85 -0.10
C GLY A 70 -5.52 4.82 -0.85
N SER A 71 -5.47 5.35 -2.07
CA SER A 71 -4.24 5.40 -2.87
C SER A 71 -3.33 6.58 -2.54
N GLY A 72 -3.90 7.71 -2.08
CA GLY A 72 -3.15 8.93 -1.77
C GLY A 72 -2.66 9.02 -0.33
N VAL A 73 -3.37 8.38 0.60
CA VAL A 73 -3.12 8.47 2.05
C VAL A 73 -2.70 7.12 2.62
N ALA A 74 -3.50 6.06 2.45
CA ALA A 74 -3.18 4.76 3.05
C ALA A 74 -2.02 4.02 2.34
N ALA A 75 -1.91 4.13 1.01
CA ALA A 75 -0.86 3.45 0.26
C ALA A 75 0.58 3.94 0.60
N PRO A 76 0.85 5.25 0.76
CA PRO A 76 2.15 5.72 1.25
C PRO A 76 2.50 5.20 2.65
N VAL A 77 1.52 5.10 3.55
CA VAL A 77 1.74 4.53 4.90
C VAL A 77 2.13 3.06 4.81
N VAL A 78 1.43 2.28 3.97
CA VAL A 78 1.80 0.87 3.70
C VAL A 78 3.23 0.76 3.18
N LYS A 79 3.65 1.64 2.25
CA LYS A 79 5.03 1.66 1.75
C LYS A 79 6.03 1.92 2.87
N GLN A 80 5.79 2.88 3.74
CA GLN A 80 6.71 3.19 4.85
C GLN A 80 6.89 1.99 5.79
N VAL A 81 5.81 1.27 6.10
CA VAL A 81 5.87 0.04 6.91
C VAL A 81 6.66 -1.05 6.19
N MET A 82 6.39 -1.27 4.89
CA MET A 82 7.11 -2.24 4.08
C MET A 82 8.59 -1.88 3.94
N ASP A 83 8.93 -0.59 3.76
CA ASP A 83 10.31 -0.11 3.69
C ASP A 83 11.06 -0.42 4.99
N ALA A 84 10.45 -0.12 6.13
CA ALA A 84 11.04 -0.36 7.44
C ALA A 84 11.32 -1.86 7.69
N TRP A 85 10.53 -2.75 7.11
CA TRP A 85 10.72 -4.20 7.21
C TRP A 85 11.74 -4.72 6.18
N LEU A 86 11.56 -4.37 4.91
CA LEU A 86 12.23 -4.99 3.77
C LEU A 86 13.58 -4.35 3.42
N LEU A 87 13.78 -3.07 3.72
CA LEU A 87 14.97 -2.36 3.31
C LEU A 87 16.05 -2.38 4.37
N ASP A 88 17.28 -2.47 3.91
CA ASP A 88 18.45 -2.20 4.71
C ASP A 88 18.55 -0.68 4.96
N LYS A 89 18.82 -0.30 6.22
CA LYS A 89 18.75 1.10 6.65
C LYS A 89 19.89 1.96 6.11
N GLU A 90 21.03 1.34 5.82
CA GLU A 90 22.23 2.05 5.36
C GLU A 90 22.23 2.22 3.84
N THR A 91 21.82 1.17 3.13
CA THR A 91 21.87 1.12 1.66
C THR A 91 20.56 1.52 0.99
N GLY A 92 19.43 1.47 1.70
CA GLY A 92 18.09 1.66 1.13
C GLY A 92 17.69 0.58 0.12
N GLN A 93 18.47 -0.50 0.02
CA GLN A 93 18.20 -1.63 -0.88
C GLN A 93 17.41 -2.72 -0.16
N LEU A 94 16.78 -3.59 -0.94
CA LEU A 94 16.11 -4.79 -0.41
C LEU A 94 17.15 -5.66 0.31
N LYS A 95 16.87 -6.06 1.56
CA LYS A 95 17.75 -6.96 2.32
C LYS A 95 18.00 -8.25 1.55
N ALA A 96 19.24 -8.74 1.58
CA ALA A 96 19.67 -9.89 0.80
C ALA A 96 18.87 -11.17 1.09
N GLU A 97 18.40 -11.34 2.33
CA GLU A 97 17.53 -12.46 2.75
C GLU A 97 16.14 -12.45 2.09
N PHE A 98 15.68 -11.30 1.62
CA PHE A 98 14.39 -11.14 0.92
C PHE A 98 14.55 -11.01 -0.60
N ALA A 99 15.78 -10.81 -1.06
CA ALA A 99 16.11 -10.98 -2.46
C ALA A 99 15.90 -12.45 -2.85
N MET A 100 15.36 -12.71 -4.04
CA MET A 100 15.25 -14.08 -4.52
C MET A 100 16.63 -14.76 -4.44
N PRO A 101 16.72 -16.03 -4.02
CA PRO A 101 17.98 -16.75 -4.17
C PRO A 101 18.36 -16.69 -5.65
N LYS A 102 19.60 -16.23 -5.92
CA LYS A 102 20.21 -16.36 -7.24
C LYS A 102 19.96 -17.81 -7.66
N PRO A 103 19.38 -18.09 -8.85
CA PRO A 103 19.21 -19.47 -9.28
C PRO A 103 20.57 -20.14 -9.08
N ALA A 104 20.64 -21.15 -8.20
CA ALA A 104 21.84 -21.94 -8.07
C ALA A 104 22.20 -22.34 -9.49
N GLU A 105 23.44 -22.06 -9.91
CA GLU A 105 23.94 -22.52 -11.21
C GLU A 105 23.49 -23.96 -11.33
N VAL A 106 22.57 -24.22 -12.26
CA VAL A 106 22.11 -25.56 -12.56
C VAL A 106 23.35 -26.23 -13.13
N SER A 107 24.12 -26.87 -12.23
CA SER A 107 25.25 -27.69 -12.57
C SER A 107 24.68 -28.78 -13.46
N GLN A 108 24.86 -28.57 -14.76
CA GLN A 108 24.57 -29.55 -15.79
C GLN A 108 25.35 -30.81 -15.41
N ARG A 109 24.61 -31.83 -14.99
CA ARG A 109 25.10 -33.21 -14.97
C ARG A 109 24.57 -33.89 -16.20
#